data_AF-A0A3M3FJ46-F1
#
_entry.id   AF-A0A3M3FJ46-F1
#
_cell.length_a   1.000
_cell.length_b   1.000
_cell.length_c   1.000
_cell.angle_alpha   90.00
_cell.angle_beta   90.00
_cell.angle_gamma   90.00
#
_symmetry.space_group_name_H-M   'P 1'
#
loop_
_entity.id
_entity.type
_entity.pdbx_description
1 polymer ?
#
loop_
_entity_poly.entity_id
_entity_poly.type
_entity_poly.pdbx_seq_one_letter_code
_entity_poly.pdbx_strand_id
1 'polypeptide(L)'
;MLGRCSDCRVARIAGVSQGAIRYRRELFGIASWTAAMNIEPFREMFGVLPEREIARRAGVSVHSVARFRDRMQLPRYPRSKPKRVAQRVPLGHPLREYQQFIGLVPDADLACRVNVEVGLVVQIRHELGLDEVSPTQPVVEPFVHAAYHGPLIGFEPLLSQMSAVKVSRATGLPIGIIEARRDFLCIPAFVRFSKLDKYKHLIGRVSNYALAKYVGVSTTRVSEYRKQNSNQPHTSNVLGNTSATSSDFTQQRVLSPA
;
A
#
# COMPACT_ATOMS: atom_id res chain seq x y z
N MET A 1 -26.73 -45.34 19.32
CA MET A 1 -26.70 -44.63 18.00
C MET A 1 -28.08 -44.20 17.53
N LEU A 2 -29.14 -44.94 17.86
CA LEU A 2 -30.53 -44.51 17.63
C LEU A 2 -30.80 -43.14 18.29
N GLY A 3 -31.45 -42.23 17.55
CA GLY A 3 -31.80 -40.87 18.02
C GLY A 3 -30.69 -39.81 17.90
N ARG A 4 -29.41 -40.18 17.72
CA ARG A 4 -28.28 -39.23 17.57
C ARG A 4 -27.88 -38.93 16.12
N CYS A 5 -28.28 -39.81 15.20
CA CYS A 5 -28.04 -39.71 13.76
C CYS A 5 -29.33 -40.04 13.01
N SER A 6 -29.44 -39.64 11.75
CA SER A 6 -30.60 -40.01 10.93
C SER A 6 -30.74 -41.53 10.80
N ASP A 7 -31.98 -42.03 10.80
CA ASP A 7 -32.27 -43.46 10.71
C ASP A 7 -31.68 -44.10 9.45
N CYS A 8 -31.58 -43.35 8.34
CA CYS A 8 -30.91 -43.79 7.12
C CYS A 8 -29.39 -43.94 7.27
N ARG A 9 -28.73 -43.08 8.06
CA ARG A 9 -27.31 -43.18 8.35
C ARG A 9 -27.03 -44.35 9.29
N VAL A 10 -27.88 -44.54 10.31
CA VAL A 10 -27.80 -45.68 11.23
C VAL A 10 -28.02 -47.00 10.49
N ALA A 11 -29.03 -47.07 9.61
CA ALA A 11 -29.30 -48.22 8.76
C ALA A 11 -28.10 -48.61 7.88
N ARG A 12 -27.45 -47.63 7.25
CA ARG A 12 -26.25 -47.84 6.42
C ARG A 12 -25.07 -48.38 7.23
N ILE A 13 -24.84 -47.87 8.43
CA ILE A 13 -23.74 -48.32 9.30
C ILE A 13 -24.02 -49.72 9.86
N ALA A 14 -25.28 -49.99 10.25
CA ALA A 14 -25.69 -51.25 10.85
C ALA A 14 -26.03 -52.35 9.83
N GLY A 15 -26.03 -52.05 8.52
CA GLY A 15 -26.33 -53.01 7.46
C GLY A 15 -27.78 -53.51 7.45
N VAL A 16 -28.73 -52.73 7.99
CA VAL A 16 -30.15 -53.10 8.10
C VAL A 16 -31.05 -52.11 7.36
N SER A 17 -32.31 -52.47 7.16
CA SER A 17 -33.29 -51.57 6.53
C SER A 17 -33.64 -50.39 7.45
N GLN A 18 -33.97 -49.24 6.84
CA GLN A 18 -34.43 -48.06 7.58
C GLN A 18 -35.70 -48.35 8.40
N GLY A 19 -36.60 -49.20 7.89
CA GLY A 19 -37.81 -49.61 8.59
C GLY A 19 -37.52 -50.38 9.88
N ALA A 20 -36.51 -51.25 9.88
CA ALA A 20 -36.10 -51.98 11.08
C ALA A 20 -35.53 -51.03 12.16
N ILE A 21 -34.74 -50.03 11.75
CA ILE A 21 -34.23 -48.98 12.65
C ILE A 21 -35.37 -48.14 13.21
N ARG A 22 -36.35 -47.76 12.37
CA ARG A 22 -37.54 -47.00 12.79
C ARG A 22 -38.39 -47.78 13.80
N TYR A 23 -38.71 -49.04 13.51
CA TYR A 23 -39.45 -49.91 14.42
C TYR A 23 -38.73 -50.05 15.76
N ARG A 24 -37.41 -50.28 15.73
CA ARG A 24 -36.60 -50.40 16.95
C ARG A 24 -36.54 -49.09 17.72
N ARG A 25 -36.46 -47.94 17.03
CA ARG A 25 -36.53 -46.61 17.64
C ARG A 25 -37.87 -46.38 18.36
N GLU A 26 -38.98 -46.72 17.71
CA GLU A 26 -40.34 -46.58 18.24
C GLU A 26 -40.58 -47.51 19.44
N LEU A 27 -40.10 -48.76 19.36
CA LEU A 27 -40.18 -49.74 20.45
C LEU A 27 -39.48 -49.26 21.73
N PHE A 28 -38.36 -48.55 21.59
CA PHE A 28 -37.63 -47.96 22.72
C PHE A 28 -38.09 -46.53 23.06
N GLY A 29 -39.15 -46.02 22.43
CA GLY A 29 -39.69 -44.68 22.69
C GLY A 29 -38.74 -43.52 22.34
N ILE A 30 -37.76 -43.74 21.45
CA ILE A 30 -36.74 -42.74 21.13
C ILE A 30 -37.27 -41.80 20.04
N ALA A 31 -37.12 -40.48 20.20
CA ALA A 31 -37.54 -39.51 19.19
C ALA A 31 -36.73 -39.62 17.88
N SER A 32 -37.34 -39.25 16.75
CA SER A 32 -36.65 -39.24 15.45
C SER A 32 -35.61 -38.14 15.41
N TRP A 33 -34.44 -38.45 14.84
CA TRP A 33 -33.38 -37.45 14.71
C TRP A 33 -33.82 -36.27 13.83
N THR A 34 -33.59 -35.05 14.33
CA THR A 34 -33.81 -33.81 13.59
C THR A 34 -32.54 -32.96 13.65
N ALA A 35 -32.16 -32.30 12.56
CA ALA A 35 -30.98 -31.44 12.52
C ALA A 35 -30.96 -30.36 13.62
N ALA A 36 -32.14 -29.88 14.04
CA ALA A 36 -32.31 -28.94 15.15
C ALA A 36 -31.69 -29.45 16.46
N MET A 37 -31.75 -30.75 16.75
CA MET A 37 -31.18 -31.34 17.98
C MET A 37 -29.67 -31.13 18.10
N ASN A 38 -28.95 -31.13 16.97
CA ASN A 38 -27.51 -30.88 16.95
C ASN A 38 -27.17 -29.38 16.89
N ILE A 39 -28.14 -28.53 16.49
CA ILE A 39 -27.93 -27.09 16.36
C ILE A 39 -28.25 -26.35 17.67
N GLU A 40 -29.25 -26.82 18.43
CA GLU A 40 -29.69 -26.22 19.70
C GLU A 40 -28.54 -25.93 20.68
N PRO A 41 -27.54 -26.81 20.88
CA PRO A 41 -26.42 -26.54 21.77
C PRO A 41 -25.57 -25.31 21.38
N PHE A 42 -25.66 -24.87 20.12
CA PHE A 42 -24.91 -23.73 19.58
C PHE A 42 -25.77 -22.47 19.43
N ARG A 43 -26.95 -22.43 20.05
CA ARG A 43 -27.91 -21.31 19.96
C ARG A 43 -27.30 -19.95 20.33
N GLU A 44 -26.44 -19.92 21.34
CA GLU A 44 -25.79 -18.68 21.81
C GLU A 44 -24.73 -18.15 20.83
N MET A 45 -24.26 -18.99 19.90
CA MET A 45 -23.22 -18.60 18.94
C MET A 45 -23.79 -17.84 17.73
N PHE A 46 -25.11 -17.84 17.54
CA PHE A 46 -25.77 -17.07 16.50
C PHE A 46 -25.62 -15.58 16.78
N GLY A 47 -25.22 -14.80 15.76
CA GLY A 47 -24.87 -13.38 15.93
C GLY A 47 -23.38 -13.14 16.22
N VAL A 48 -22.68 -14.09 16.83
CA VAL A 48 -21.24 -14.01 17.13
C VAL A 48 -20.39 -14.73 16.10
N LEU A 49 -20.84 -15.89 15.62
CA LEU A 49 -20.14 -16.69 14.62
C LEU A 49 -20.94 -16.81 13.32
N PRO A 50 -20.26 -16.92 12.16
CA PRO A 50 -20.94 -17.19 10.91
C PRO A 50 -21.57 -18.59 10.92
N GLU A 51 -22.74 -18.73 10.29
CA GLU A 51 -23.51 -19.98 10.23
C GLU A 51 -22.72 -21.16 9.64
N ARG A 52 -21.74 -20.88 8.77
CA ARG A 52 -20.84 -21.91 8.22
C ARG A 52 -19.98 -22.56 9.30
N GLU A 53 -19.55 -21.79 10.29
CA GLU A 53 -18.75 -22.30 11.41
C GLU A 53 -19.62 -23.10 12.38
N ILE A 54 -20.82 -22.59 12.68
CA ILE A 54 -21.83 -23.30 13.49
C ILE A 54 -22.19 -24.65 12.85
N ALA A 55 -22.41 -24.67 11.53
CA ALA A 55 -22.70 -25.89 10.77
C ALA A 55 -21.57 -26.92 10.87
N ARG A 56 -20.31 -26.48 10.79
CA ARG A 56 -19.14 -27.35 10.94
C ARG A 56 -19.08 -27.97 12.34
N ARG A 57 -19.30 -27.17 13.38
CA ARG A 57 -19.29 -27.63 14.79
C ARG A 57 -20.44 -28.56 15.11
N ALA A 58 -21.63 -28.28 14.57
CA ALA A 58 -22.83 -29.09 14.75
C ALA A 58 -22.90 -30.33 13.84
N GLY A 59 -22.00 -30.45 12.85
CA GLY A 59 -21.98 -31.56 11.90
C GLY A 59 -23.22 -31.62 11.00
N VAL A 60 -23.81 -30.47 10.69
CA VAL A 60 -25.02 -30.34 9.85
C VAL A 60 -24.75 -29.42 8.65
N SER A 61 -25.68 -29.37 7.70
CA SER A 61 -25.58 -28.44 6.58
C SER A 61 -25.87 -27.00 7.01
N VAL A 62 -25.24 -26.04 6.33
CA VAL A 62 -25.47 -24.60 6.54
C VAL A 62 -26.95 -24.24 6.31
N HIS A 63 -27.60 -24.92 5.36
CA HIS A 63 -29.03 -24.72 5.08
C HIS A 63 -29.93 -25.11 6.28
N SER A 64 -29.60 -26.19 6.99
CA SER A 64 -30.31 -26.58 8.21
C SER A 64 -30.12 -25.58 9.34
N VAL A 65 -28.91 -25.01 9.47
CA VAL A 65 -28.59 -23.94 10.44
C VAL A 65 -29.36 -22.66 10.12
N ALA A 66 -29.41 -22.25 8.85
CA ALA A 66 -30.17 -21.08 8.42
C ALA A 66 -31.68 -21.27 8.66
N ARG A 67 -32.23 -22.44 8.34
CA ARG A 67 -33.64 -22.77 8.59
C ARG A 67 -33.96 -22.81 10.08
N PHE A 68 -33.05 -23.31 10.91
CA PHE A 68 -33.19 -23.30 12.36
C PHE A 68 -33.16 -21.88 12.91
N ARG A 69 -32.23 -21.04 12.46
CA ARG A 69 -32.17 -19.60 12.78
C ARG A 69 -33.48 -18.90 12.48
N ASP A 70 -34.03 -19.11 11.27
CA ASP A 70 -35.26 -18.45 10.82
C ASP A 70 -36.48 -18.89 11.63
N ARG A 71 -36.56 -20.19 11.96
CA ARG A 71 -37.64 -20.72 12.83
C ARG A 71 -37.55 -20.18 14.26
N MET A 72 -36.35 -20.05 14.80
CA MET A 72 -36.11 -19.58 16.17
C MET A 72 -35.89 -18.06 16.28
N GLN A 73 -36.03 -17.33 15.17
CA GLN A 73 -35.84 -15.87 15.05
C GLN A 73 -34.53 -15.37 15.68
N LEU A 74 -33.44 -16.13 15.49
CA LEU A 74 -32.12 -15.82 16.07
C LEU A 74 -31.38 -14.73 15.27
N PRO A 75 -30.51 -13.94 15.93
CA PRO A 75 -29.76 -12.89 15.26
C PRO A 75 -28.81 -13.45 14.19
N ARG A 76 -28.67 -12.69 13.10
CA ARG A 76 -27.68 -13.00 12.05
C ARG A 76 -26.32 -12.47 12.47
N TYR A 77 -25.28 -13.22 12.11
CA TYR A 77 -23.92 -12.70 12.16
C TYR A 77 -23.82 -11.44 11.30
N PRO A 78 -23.32 -10.31 11.83
CA PRO A 78 -23.24 -9.06 11.09
C PRO A 78 -22.37 -9.26 9.85
N ARG A 79 -22.98 -9.10 8.66
CA ARG A 79 -22.21 -9.06 7.43
C ARG A 79 -21.35 -7.81 7.46
N SER A 80 -20.04 -7.95 7.27
CA SER A 80 -19.23 -6.79 6.88
C SER A 80 -19.90 -6.16 5.67
N LYS A 81 -20.02 -4.82 5.68
CA LYS A 81 -20.59 -4.08 4.56
C LYS A 81 -19.92 -4.61 3.29
N PRO A 82 -20.68 -4.95 2.23
CA PRO A 82 -20.06 -5.36 0.98
C PRO A 82 -19.05 -4.27 0.64
N LYS A 83 -17.77 -4.64 0.46
CA LYS A 83 -16.78 -3.68 -0.05
C LYS A 83 -17.43 -3.11 -1.30
N ARG A 84 -17.67 -1.79 -1.31
CA ARG A 84 -18.19 -1.11 -2.51
C ARG A 84 -17.31 -1.63 -3.64
N VAL A 85 -17.91 -2.33 -4.60
CA VAL A 85 -17.16 -2.80 -5.75
C VAL A 85 -16.66 -1.50 -6.36
N ALA A 86 -15.35 -1.22 -6.20
CA ALA A 86 -14.77 -0.01 -6.72
C ALA A 86 -15.23 0.06 -8.17
N GLN A 87 -15.92 1.14 -8.52
CA GLN A 87 -16.34 1.39 -9.90
C GLN A 87 -15.07 1.17 -10.73
N ARG A 88 -15.15 0.43 -11.84
CA ARG A 88 -13.97 0.28 -12.69
C ARG A 88 -14.00 1.45 -13.66
N VAL A 89 -12.81 1.91 -14.03
CA VAL A 89 -12.68 2.87 -15.13
C VAL A 89 -13.44 2.31 -16.34
N PRO A 90 -14.30 3.12 -17.01
CA PRO A 90 -15.08 2.68 -18.16
C PRO A 90 -14.24 1.97 -19.23
N LEU A 91 -14.85 1.00 -19.92
CA LEU A 91 -14.17 0.23 -20.96
C LEU A 91 -13.79 1.16 -22.13
N GLY A 92 -12.53 1.13 -22.55
CA GLY A 92 -12.00 1.97 -23.64
C GLY A 92 -11.39 3.31 -23.21
N HIS A 93 -11.45 3.67 -21.93
CA HIS A 93 -10.84 4.91 -21.45
C HIS A 93 -9.30 4.80 -21.38
N PRO A 94 -8.52 5.83 -21.76
CA PRO A 94 -7.04 5.79 -21.73
C PRO A 94 -6.46 5.53 -20.33
N LEU A 95 -7.13 6.01 -19.28
CA LEU A 95 -6.71 5.77 -17.88
C LEU A 95 -6.92 4.32 -17.41
N ARG A 96 -7.58 3.46 -18.18
CA ARG A 96 -7.86 2.07 -17.77
C ARG A 96 -6.58 1.25 -17.59
N GLU A 97 -5.56 1.47 -18.41
CA GLU A 97 -4.25 0.81 -18.25
C GLU A 97 -3.54 1.25 -16.96
N TYR A 98 -3.84 2.47 -16.52
CA TYR A 98 -3.21 3.12 -15.39
C TYR A 98 -4.11 3.15 -14.14
N GLN A 99 -5.17 2.34 -14.11
CA GLN A 99 -6.12 2.31 -13.00
C GLN A 99 -5.45 2.11 -11.62
N GLN A 100 -4.36 1.33 -11.58
CA GLN A 100 -3.59 1.08 -10.35
C GLN A 100 -2.85 2.33 -9.82
N PHE A 101 -2.68 3.38 -10.62
CA PHE A 101 -1.99 4.61 -10.22
C PHE A 101 -2.96 5.71 -9.77
N ILE A 102 -4.25 5.60 -10.07
CA ILE A 102 -5.27 6.56 -9.65
C ILE A 102 -5.38 6.51 -8.13
N GLY A 103 -5.26 7.67 -7.46
CA GLY A 103 -5.24 7.76 -6.00
C GLY A 103 -3.95 7.28 -5.34
N LEU A 104 -2.91 6.94 -6.11
CA LEU A 104 -1.54 6.70 -5.61
C LEU A 104 -0.53 7.74 -6.08
N VAL A 105 -0.80 8.38 -7.22
CA VAL A 105 0.04 9.40 -7.85
C VAL A 105 -0.78 10.68 -8.00
N PRO A 106 -0.17 11.87 -7.89
CA PRO A 106 -0.86 13.12 -8.16
C PRO A 106 -1.51 13.14 -9.55
N ASP A 107 -2.71 13.72 -9.63
CA ASP A 107 -3.51 13.71 -10.86
C ASP A 107 -2.79 14.41 -12.02
N ALA A 108 -2.02 15.47 -11.74
CA ALA A 108 -1.22 16.20 -12.74
C ALA A 108 -0.12 15.33 -13.38
N ASP A 109 0.56 14.51 -12.58
CA ASP A 109 1.61 13.60 -13.08
C ASP A 109 1.00 12.49 -13.94
N LEU A 110 -0.16 11.97 -13.54
CA LEU A 110 -0.89 10.95 -14.29
C LEU A 110 -1.41 11.52 -15.62
N ALA A 111 -2.00 12.71 -15.59
CA ALA A 111 -2.50 13.44 -16.76
C ALA A 111 -1.38 13.69 -17.79
N CYS A 112 -0.24 14.22 -17.33
CA CYS A 112 0.94 14.45 -18.17
C CYS A 112 1.45 13.14 -18.80
N ARG A 113 1.47 12.04 -18.03
CA ARG A 113 2.02 10.77 -18.52
C ARG A 113 1.14 10.07 -19.55
N VAL A 114 -0.18 10.17 -19.39
CA VAL A 114 -1.19 9.56 -20.28
C VAL A 114 -1.56 10.52 -21.42
N ASN A 115 -1.11 11.77 -21.37
CA ASN A 115 -1.45 12.84 -22.30
C ASN A 115 -2.97 13.11 -22.35
N VAL A 116 -3.54 13.30 -21.16
CA VAL A 116 -4.97 13.52 -20.92
C VAL A 116 -5.13 14.79 -20.08
N GLU A 117 -6.29 15.42 -20.18
CA GLU A 117 -6.63 16.57 -19.35
C GLU A 117 -6.70 16.21 -17.86
N VAL A 118 -6.17 17.07 -16.99
CA VAL A 118 -6.17 16.87 -15.53
C VAL A 118 -7.60 16.74 -14.99
N GLY A 119 -8.55 17.52 -15.51
CA GLY A 119 -9.96 17.47 -15.11
C GLY A 119 -10.60 16.08 -15.29
N LEU A 120 -10.22 15.37 -16.36
CA LEU A 120 -10.72 14.01 -16.61
C LEU A 120 -10.20 13.00 -15.59
N VAL A 121 -8.95 13.14 -15.16
CA VAL A 121 -8.37 12.30 -14.09
C VAL A 121 -9.09 12.55 -12.77
N VAL A 122 -9.35 13.81 -12.43
CA VAL A 122 -10.08 14.22 -11.22
C VAL A 122 -11.50 13.65 -11.23
N GLN A 123 -12.22 13.78 -12.35
CA GLN A 123 -13.56 13.21 -12.50
C GLN A 123 -13.55 11.70 -12.24
N ILE A 124 -12.66 10.96 -12.90
CA ILE A 124 -12.57 9.51 -12.72
C ILE A 124 -12.16 9.18 -11.28
N ARG A 125 -11.25 9.92 -10.66
CA ARG A 125 -10.88 9.71 -9.26
C ARG A 125 -12.10 9.85 -8.33
N HIS A 126 -12.96 10.85 -8.56
CA HIS A 126 -14.20 11.04 -7.82
C HIS A 126 -15.22 9.93 -8.08
N GLU A 127 -15.39 9.49 -9.33
CA GLU A 127 -16.25 8.34 -9.68
C GLU A 127 -15.78 7.06 -8.99
N LEU A 128 -14.46 6.86 -8.85
CA LEU A 128 -13.87 5.75 -8.13
C LEU A 128 -13.99 5.89 -6.60
N GLY A 129 -14.37 7.06 -6.09
CA GLY A 129 -14.43 7.37 -4.66
C GLY A 129 -13.06 7.34 -3.98
N LEU A 130 -12.02 7.78 -4.68
CA LEU A 130 -10.63 7.79 -4.21
C LEU A 130 -10.22 9.19 -3.73
N ASP A 131 -9.42 9.23 -2.66
CA ASP A 131 -8.91 10.47 -2.09
C ASP A 131 -7.76 11.05 -2.92
N GLU A 132 -7.57 12.36 -2.82
CA GLU A 132 -6.46 13.07 -3.47
C GLU A 132 -5.13 12.75 -2.78
N VAL A 133 -4.08 12.57 -3.58
CA VAL A 133 -2.72 12.36 -3.07
C VAL A 133 -1.99 13.69 -3.05
N SER A 134 -1.63 14.15 -1.85
CA SER A 134 -0.77 15.34 -1.71
C SER A 134 0.55 15.13 -2.46
N PRO A 135 1.03 16.12 -3.24
CA PRO A 135 2.28 16.02 -3.96
C PRO A 135 3.42 15.71 -2.97
N THR A 136 4.02 14.52 -3.13
CA THR A 136 4.96 13.94 -2.15
C THR A 136 6.32 14.64 -2.15
N GLN A 137 6.57 15.55 -3.09
CA GLN A 137 7.79 16.35 -3.12
C GLN A 137 7.42 17.83 -3.31
N PRO A 138 7.99 18.75 -2.50
CA PRO A 138 8.00 20.14 -2.91
C PRO A 138 8.68 20.19 -4.28
N VAL A 139 8.11 20.96 -5.20
CA VAL A 139 8.82 21.37 -6.41
C VAL A 139 10.13 21.93 -5.91
N VAL A 140 11.24 21.19 -6.07
CA VAL A 140 12.56 21.77 -5.87
C VAL A 140 12.64 22.75 -7.01
N GLU A 141 12.28 24.01 -6.72
CA GLU A 141 12.51 25.08 -7.67
C GLU A 141 13.98 24.94 -8.06
N PRO A 142 14.28 24.79 -9.37
CA PRO A 142 15.67 24.70 -9.79
C PRO A 142 16.34 25.91 -9.17
N PHE A 143 17.35 25.69 -8.32
CA PHE A 143 18.01 26.79 -7.64
C PHE A 143 18.63 27.66 -8.74
N VAL A 144 17.92 28.72 -9.13
CA VAL A 144 18.37 29.64 -10.16
C VAL A 144 19.39 30.50 -9.45
N HIS A 145 20.66 30.07 -9.50
CA HIS A 145 21.74 30.97 -9.12
C HIS A 145 21.63 32.19 -10.03
N ALA A 146 21.59 33.39 -9.43
CA ALA A 146 21.85 34.62 -10.16
C ALA A 146 23.15 34.40 -10.95
N ALA A 147 23.19 34.82 -12.22
CA ALA A 147 24.33 34.63 -13.10
C ALA A 147 25.54 35.39 -12.50
N TYR A 148 26.25 34.73 -11.58
CA TYR A 148 27.38 35.32 -10.89
C TYR A 148 28.57 35.19 -11.83
N HIS A 149 28.87 36.28 -12.53
CA HIS A 149 30.05 36.40 -13.37
C HIS A 149 31.22 36.83 -12.48
N GLY A 150 31.71 35.91 -11.64
CA GLY A 150 32.93 36.12 -10.88
C GLY A 150 34.16 36.14 -11.81
N PRO A 151 35.24 36.86 -11.48
CA PRO A 151 36.36 37.14 -12.38
C PRO A 151 37.23 35.93 -12.77
N LEU A 152 36.99 34.74 -12.21
CA LEU A 152 37.92 33.61 -12.32
C LEU A 152 37.48 32.49 -13.28
N ILE A 153 36.17 32.21 -13.43
CA ILE A 153 35.72 30.92 -14.04
C ILE A 153 34.53 31.07 -14.99
N GLY A 154 33.56 31.96 -14.78
CA GLY A 154 32.43 32.18 -15.73
C GLY A 154 31.44 31.02 -15.94
N PHE A 155 31.69 29.83 -15.38
CA PHE A 155 30.86 28.62 -15.53
C PHE A 155 30.01 28.27 -14.30
N GLU A 156 29.78 29.22 -13.39
CA GLU A 156 29.01 29.02 -12.15
C GLU A 156 27.63 28.36 -12.37
N PRO A 157 26.87 28.66 -13.45
CA PRO A 157 25.61 27.96 -13.73
C PRO A 157 25.79 26.44 -13.91
N LEU A 158 26.94 25.99 -14.41
CA LEU A 158 27.22 24.57 -14.62
C LEU A 158 27.47 23.82 -13.29
N LEU A 159 27.88 24.52 -12.23
CA LEU A 159 28.15 23.93 -10.92
C LEU A 159 26.88 23.39 -10.24
N SER A 160 25.70 23.92 -10.58
CA SER A 160 24.45 23.38 -10.05
C SER A 160 23.85 22.29 -10.97
N GLN A 161 24.06 22.41 -12.28
CA GLN A 161 23.37 21.59 -13.28
C GLN A 161 24.00 20.22 -13.57
N MET A 162 25.31 20.05 -13.33
CA MET A 162 26.02 18.83 -13.72
C MET A 162 27.16 18.45 -12.78
N SER A 163 27.58 17.19 -12.76
CA SER A 163 28.66 16.72 -11.88
C SER A 163 30.00 17.42 -12.13
N ALA A 164 30.86 17.51 -11.11
CA ALA A 164 32.20 18.11 -11.21
C ALA A 164 33.02 17.54 -12.38
N VAL A 165 32.92 16.22 -12.61
CA VAL A 165 33.56 15.54 -13.75
C VAL A 165 33.06 16.06 -15.10
N LYS A 166 31.75 16.35 -15.22
CA LYS A 166 31.18 16.85 -16.47
C LYS A 166 31.53 18.31 -16.70
N VAL A 167 31.58 19.12 -15.63
CA VAL A 167 32.12 20.49 -15.68
C VAL A 167 33.58 20.47 -16.13
N SER A 168 34.42 19.65 -15.50
CA SER A 168 35.85 19.51 -15.84
C SER A 168 36.08 19.18 -17.31
N ARG A 169 35.29 18.26 -17.87
CA ARG A 169 35.36 17.91 -19.30
C ARG A 169 34.91 19.05 -20.22
N ALA A 170 33.95 19.87 -19.78
CA ALA A 170 33.43 20.98 -20.57
C ALA A 170 34.34 22.21 -20.53
N THR A 171 35.01 22.45 -19.40
CA THR A 171 35.78 23.68 -19.14
C THR A 171 37.29 23.47 -19.19
N GLY A 172 37.76 22.22 -19.15
CA GLY A 172 39.18 21.87 -19.07
C GLY A 172 39.81 22.07 -17.69
N LEU A 173 39.03 22.46 -16.67
CA LEU A 173 39.54 22.73 -15.33
C LEU A 173 39.71 21.44 -14.50
N PRO A 174 40.72 21.36 -13.62
CA PRO A 174 40.85 20.29 -12.64
C PRO A 174 39.63 20.20 -11.71
N ILE A 175 39.22 18.97 -11.39
CA ILE A 175 38.06 18.68 -10.54
C ILE A 175 38.18 19.36 -9.16
N GLY A 176 39.37 19.37 -8.56
CA GLY A 176 39.59 20.00 -7.24
C GLY A 176 39.32 21.51 -7.22
N ILE A 177 39.58 22.22 -8.33
CA ILE A 177 39.25 23.66 -8.44
C ILE A 177 37.73 23.86 -8.49
N ILE A 178 37.04 22.97 -9.20
CA ILE A 178 35.58 22.99 -9.36
C ILE A 178 34.89 22.70 -8.01
N GLU A 179 35.42 21.75 -7.25
CA GLU A 179 34.91 21.41 -5.90
C GLU A 179 35.18 22.52 -4.90
N ALA A 180 36.41 23.03 -4.83
CA ALA A 180 36.74 24.18 -3.99
C ALA A 180 35.88 25.41 -4.31
N ARG A 181 35.55 25.60 -5.59
CA ARG A 181 34.66 26.70 -6.02
C ARG A 181 33.21 26.46 -5.61
N ARG A 182 32.71 25.23 -5.69
CA ARG A 182 31.38 24.87 -5.17
C ARG A 182 31.27 25.14 -3.68
N ASP A 183 32.28 24.73 -2.93
CA ASP A 183 32.32 24.90 -1.47
C ASP A 183 32.35 26.39 -1.11
N PHE A 184 33.16 27.19 -1.82
CA PHE A 184 33.20 28.64 -1.66
C PHE A 184 31.85 29.32 -1.91
N LEU A 185 31.07 28.83 -2.88
CA LEU A 185 29.75 29.37 -3.20
C LEU A 185 28.61 28.70 -2.44
N CYS A 186 28.92 27.79 -1.51
CA CYS A 186 27.94 27.01 -0.75
C CYS A 186 26.93 26.28 -1.65
N ILE A 187 27.34 25.84 -2.85
CA ILE A 187 26.47 25.10 -3.78
C ILE A 187 26.55 23.61 -3.42
N PRO A 188 25.42 22.95 -3.11
CA PRO A 188 25.43 21.52 -2.80
C PRO A 188 25.94 20.72 -4.01
N ALA A 189 26.67 19.64 -3.72
CA ALA A 189 27.17 18.75 -4.76
C ALA A 189 26.02 18.22 -5.62
N PHE A 190 26.24 18.13 -6.93
CA PHE A 190 25.24 17.60 -7.84
C PHE A 190 24.95 16.12 -7.53
N VAL A 191 23.75 15.84 -7.04
CA VAL A 191 23.27 14.48 -6.77
C VAL A 191 22.46 13.97 -7.96
N ARG A 192 22.80 12.79 -8.45
CA ARG A 192 21.99 12.10 -9.47
C ARG A 192 20.80 11.42 -8.80
N PHE A 193 19.61 11.93 -9.07
CA PHE A 193 18.36 11.26 -8.67
C PHE A 193 17.92 10.25 -9.74
N SER A 194 17.50 9.07 -9.28
CA SER A 194 16.79 8.11 -10.11
C SER A 194 15.39 8.64 -10.40
N LYS A 195 14.88 8.39 -11.61
CA LYS A 195 13.46 8.67 -11.93
C LYS A 195 12.49 7.95 -10.97
N LEU A 196 12.94 6.86 -10.35
CA LEU A 196 12.16 6.10 -9.36
C LEU A 196 12.09 6.77 -7.99
N ASP A 197 12.97 7.73 -7.68
CA ASP A 197 12.98 8.40 -6.36
C ASP A 197 11.68 9.18 -6.12
N LYS A 198 11.13 9.80 -7.17
CA LYS A 198 9.82 10.48 -7.13
C LYS A 198 8.66 9.53 -6.77
N TYR A 199 8.80 8.24 -7.07
CA TYR A 199 7.77 7.22 -6.90
C TYR A 199 8.13 6.18 -5.84
N LYS A 200 9.00 6.52 -4.89
CA LYS A 200 9.44 5.62 -3.82
C LYS A 200 8.25 5.04 -3.03
N HIS A 201 7.17 5.82 -2.84
CA HIS A 201 5.94 5.40 -2.17
C HIS A 201 5.12 4.35 -2.94
N LEU A 202 5.35 4.19 -4.25
CA LEU A 202 4.68 3.16 -5.06
C LEU A 202 5.33 1.78 -4.94
N ILE A 203 6.57 1.73 -4.42
CA ILE A 203 7.30 0.49 -4.23
C ILE A 203 6.65 -0.28 -3.08
N GLY A 204 6.31 -1.54 -3.31
CA GLY A 204 5.49 -2.30 -2.36
C GLY A 204 4.05 -2.43 -2.84
N ARG A 205 3.48 -1.32 -3.33
CA ARG A 205 2.04 -1.20 -3.67
C ARG A 205 1.72 -1.60 -5.10
N VAL A 206 2.62 -1.30 -6.03
CA VAL A 206 2.43 -1.53 -7.48
C VAL A 206 3.36 -2.64 -7.99
N SER A 207 2.95 -3.35 -9.05
CA SER A 207 3.78 -4.35 -9.70
C SER A 207 5.01 -3.73 -10.39
N ASN A 208 6.12 -4.49 -10.44
CA ASN A 208 7.36 -4.00 -11.06
C ASN A 208 7.17 -3.64 -12.53
N TYR A 209 6.38 -4.43 -13.27
CA TYR A 209 6.08 -4.20 -14.68
C TYR A 209 5.31 -2.90 -14.90
N ALA A 210 4.24 -2.69 -14.12
CA ALA A 210 3.46 -1.47 -14.22
C ALA A 210 4.27 -0.22 -13.89
N LEU A 211 5.03 -0.26 -12.79
CA LEU A 211 5.87 0.86 -12.36
C LEU A 211 6.95 1.17 -13.40
N ALA A 212 7.58 0.13 -13.98
CA ALA A 212 8.55 0.27 -15.07
C ALA A 212 7.95 0.95 -16.31
N LYS A 213 6.76 0.51 -16.77
CA LYS A 213 6.05 1.10 -17.91
C LYS A 213 5.66 2.55 -17.64
N TYR A 214 5.19 2.85 -16.43
CA TYR A 214 4.79 4.19 -16.01
C TYR A 214 5.99 5.16 -15.98
N VAL A 215 7.08 4.78 -15.31
CA VAL A 215 8.27 5.65 -15.14
C VAL A 215 9.17 5.69 -16.39
N GLY A 216 9.07 4.68 -17.27
CA GLY A 216 9.93 4.56 -18.44
C GLY A 216 11.33 4.07 -18.09
N VAL A 217 11.41 3.03 -17.24
CA VAL A 217 12.66 2.36 -16.83
C VAL A 217 12.53 0.86 -17.03
N SER A 218 13.64 0.11 -17.04
CA SER A 218 13.58 -1.35 -17.16
C SER A 218 12.99 -2.00 -15.90
N THR A 219 12.33 -3.14 -16.08
CA THR A 219 11.79 -3.94 -14.96
C THR A 219 12.89 -4.43 -14.02
N THR A 220 14.08 -4.73 -14.57
CA THR A 220 15.28 -5.10 -13.80
C THR A 220 15.73 -3.97 -12.88
N ARG A 221 15.78 -2.73 -13.39
CA ARG A 221 16.11 -1.53 -12.61
C ARG A 221 15.15 -1.33 -11.44
N VAL A 222 13.86 -1.53 -11.65
CA VAL A 222 12.85 -1.44 -10.57
C VAL A 222 13.07 -2.52 -9.52
N SER A 223 13.41 -3.74 -9.93
CA SER A 223 13.72 -4.86 -9.02
C SER A 223 14.95 -4.56 -8.17
N GLU A 224 16.03 -4.08 -8.77
CA GLU A 224 17.25 -3.63 -8.06
C GLU A 224 16.95 -2.50 -7.09
N TYR A 225 16.23 -1.47 -7.54
CA TYR A 225 15.86 -0.33 -6.72
C TYR A 225 15.01 -0.76 -5.51
N ARG A 226 14.13 -1.75 -5.68
CA ARG A 226 13.35 -2.34 -4.58
C ARG A 226 14.24 -3.06 -3.57
N LYS A 227 15.24 -3.84 -4.01
CA LYS A 227 16.22 -4.50 -3.12
C LYS A 227 17.04 -3.47 -2.32
N GLN A 228 17.44 -2.39 -2.96
CA GLN A 228 18.18 -1.30 -2.31
C GLN A 228 17.33 -0.60 -1.23
N ASN A 229 16.05 -0.36 -1.50
CA ASN A 229 15.16 0.32 -0.56
C ASN A 229 14.52 -0.61 0.48
N SER A 230 14.40 -1.93 0.24
CA SER A 230 13.93 -2.89 1.25
C SER A 230 14.95 -3.12 2.36
N ASN A 231 16.24 -2.93 2.05
CA ASN A 231 17.34 -3.05 3.01
C ASN A 231 17.61 -1.75 3.77
N GLN A 232 16.92 -0.65 3.44
CA GLN A 232 16.92 0.53 4.30
C GLN A 232 15.96 0.25 5.46
N PRO A 233 16.43 0.18 6.72
CA PRO A 233 15.52 0.18 7.85
C PRO A 233 14.63 1.42 7.74
N HIS A 234 13.36 1.32 8.15
CA HIS A 234 12.46 2.47 8.29
C HIS A 234 13.11 3.50 9.21
N THR A 235 13.96 4.37 8.68
CA THR A 235 14.42 5.56 9.36
C THR A 235 13.28 6.55 9.25
N SER A 236 12.44 6.56 10.28
CA SER A 236 11.60 7.71 10.59
C SER A 236 12.46 8.97 10.50
N ASN A 237 11.98 9.95 9.73
CA ASN A 237 12.44 11.34 9.69
C ASN A 237 13.37 11.72 10.84
N VAL A 238 14.68 11.77 10.57
CA VAL A 238 15.58 12.70 11.26
C VAL A 238 15.91 13.75 10.22
N LEU A 239 15.01 14.73 10.12
CA LEU A 239 15.33 16.03 9.54
C LEU A 239 16.51 16.59 10.34
N GLY A 240 17.51 17.09 9.61
CA GLY A 240 18.74 17.59 10.16
C GLY A 240 18.51 18.71 11.16
N ASN A 241 18.83 18.45 12.41
CA ASN A 241 19.24 19.48 13.35
C ASN A 241 20.76 19.57 13.29
N THR A 242 21.27 20.33 12.33
CA THR A 242 22.57 20.97 12.44
C THR A 242 22.33 22.47 12.51
N SER A 243 21.80 22.93 13.65
CA SER A 243 21.94 24.31 14.07
C SER A 243 23.39 24.51 14.49
N ALA A 244 24.18 25.03 13.56
CA ALA A 244 25.36 25.80 13.89
C ALA A 244 24.90 27.01 14.72
N THR A 245 25.31 27.07 15.99
CA THR A 245 25.41 28.33 16.71
C THR A 245 26.79 28.90 16.39
N SER A 246 26.78 29.91 15.53
CA SER A 246 27.89 30.80 15.28
C SER A 246 28.37 31.46 16.56
N SER A 247 29.69 31.53 16.68
CA SER A 247 30.44 32.50 17.46
C SER A 247 30.14 33.94 17.04
N ASP A 248 30.02 34.84 18.01
CA ASP A 248 30.23 36.30 17.96
C ASP A 248 30.19 36.76 19.43
N PHE A 249 30.94 37.70 20.00
CA PHE A 249 31.95 38.65 19.56
C PHE A 249 32.62 39.16 20.86
N THR A 250 33.94 39.40 20.84
CA THR A 250 34.70 40.41 21.60
C THR A 250 34.57 40.53 23.14
N GLN A 251 35.70 40.41 23.84
CA GLN A 251 36.31 41.56 24.52
C GLN A 251 37.79 41.31 24.85
N GLN A 252 38.62 42.26 24.40
CA GLN A 252 39.97 42.52 24.92
C GLN A 252 39.91 42.71 26.45
N ARG A 253 41.00 42.37 27.18
CA ARG A 253 41.77 43.30 28.05
C ARG A 253 42.78 42.57 28.95
N VAL A 254 44.06 42.83 28.68
CA VAL A 254 45.19 43.06 29.62
C VAL A 254 45.86 41.86 30.31
N LEU A 255 47.12 41.69 29.92
CA LEU A 255 48.23 41.13 30.69
C LEU A 255 48.57 42.02 31.90
N SER A 256 48.74 41.44 33.08
CA SER A 256 49.83 41.78 34.02
C SER A 256 50.11 40.60 34.97
N PRO A 257 51.36 40.47 35.47
CA PRO A 257 51.92 39.23 35.97
C PRO A 257 51.99 39.18 37.51
N ALA A 258 52.37 38.02 38.04
CA ALA A 258 53.04 37.89 39.33
C ALA A 258 54.55 37.72 39.09
#